data_AF-A0A528FDJ9-F1
#
_entry.id   AF-A0A528FDJ9-F1
#
_cell.length_a   1.000
_cell.length_b   1.000
_cell.length_c   1.000
_cell.angle_alpha   90.00
_cell.angle_beta   90.00
_cell.angle_gamma   90.00
#
_symmetry.space_group_name_H-M   'P 1'
#
loop_
_entity.id
_entity.type
_entity.pdbx_description
1 polymer ?
#
loop_
_entity_poly.entity_id
_entity_poly.type
_entity_poly.pdbx_seq_one_letter_code
_entity_poly.pdbx_strand_id
1 'polypeptide(L)' 'VQILDEAIEAAVSLSHRYIPARQLPDKAVSLLDTACARVAISQHATPAEVEDIMRRRQALEVERGIIGREAAI' A
#
# COMPACT_ATOMS: atom_id res chain seq x y z
N VAL A 1 13.08 3.40 -4.16
CA VAL A 1 12.38 4.17 -3.10
C VAL A 1 13.18 5.42 -2.82
N GLN A 2 12.60 6.61 -3.01
CA GLN A 2 13.24 7.86 -2.58
C GLN A 2 12.99 8.05 -1.08
N ILE A 3 14.01 8.47 -0.34
CA ILE A 3 13.97 8.68 1.10
C ILE A 3 14.15 10.17 1.36
N LEU A 4 13.21 10.75 2.11
CA LEU A 4 13.27 12.15 2.54
C LEU A 4 14.12 12.27 3.81
N ASP A 5 14.71 13.45 4.04
CA ASP A 5 15.55 13.68 5.21
C ASP A 5 14.74 13.55 6.52
N GLU A 6 13.51 14.04 6.52
CA GLU A 6 12.58 13.93 7.65
C GLU A 6 12.25 12.46 7.98
N ALA A 7 12.34 11.55 7.00
CA ALA A 7 12.15 10.13 7.23
C ALA A 7 13.30 9.51 8.03
N ILE A 8 14.53 10.02 7.84
CA ILE A 8 15.71 9.60 8.60
C ILE A 8 15.57 10.09 10.05
N GLU A 9 15.25 11.36 10.25
CA GLU A 9 15.01 11.93 11.59
C GLU A 9 13.89 11.19 12.33
N ALA A 10 12.77 10.93 11.65
CA ALA A 10 11.65 10.17 12.20
C ALA A 10 12.07 8.73 12.56
N ALA A 11 12.82 8.04 11.72
CA ALA A 11 13.29 6.69 12.00
C ALA A 11 14.17 6.65 13.25
N VAL A 12 15.06 7.62 13.44
CA VAL A 12 15.88 7.75 14.65
C VAL A 12 15.01 8.05 15.87
N SER A 13 14.17 9.08 15.82
CA SER A 13 13.33 9.52 16.94
C SER A 13 12.35 8.43 17.39
N LEU A 14 11.64 7.80 16.45
CA LEU A 14 10.63 6.78 16.74
C LEU A 14 11.28 5.47 17.22
N SER A 15 12.37 5.01 16.58
CA SER A 15 13.07 3.81 17.05
C SER A 15 13.71 4.03 18.42
N HIS A 16 14.23 5.23 18.69
CA HIS A 16 14.74 5.59 20.01
C HIS A 16 13.65 5.45 21.08
N ARG A 17 12.48 6.05 20.84
CA ARG A 17 11.35 6.08 21.78
C ARG A 17 10.66 4.73 21.98
N TYR A 18 10.43 3.96 20.91
CA TYR A 18 9.52 2.81 20.94
C TYR A 18 10.22 1.45 20.87
N ILE A 19 11.54 1.40 20.60
CA ILE A 19 12.31 0.16 20.56
C ILE A 19 13.46 0.25 21.58
N PRO A 20 13.17 0.30 22.90
CA PRO A 20 14.18 0.53 23.93
C PRO A 20 15.15 -0.66 24.11
N ALA A 21 14.74 -1.87 23.70
CA ALA A 21 15.57 -3.08 23.80
C ALA A 21 16.72 -3.15 22.77
N ARG A 22 16.78 -2.23 21.80
CA ARG A 22 17.83 -2.16 20.77
C ARG A 22 18.54 -0.81 20.80
N GLN A 23 19.78 -0.80 20.31
CA GLN A 23 20.63 0.40 20.26
C GLN A 23 20.61 1.08 18.89
N LEU A 24 20.81 2.40 18.89
CA LEU A 24 21.11 3.15 17.67
C LEU A 24 22.56 2.86 17.21
N PRO A 25 22.85 2.95 15.90
CA PRO A 25 21.94 3.30 14.80
C PRO A 25 21.12 2.12 14.25
N ASP A 26 21.47 0.88 14.60
CA ASP A 26 20.93 -0.35 14.00
C ASP A 26 19.40 -0.41 13.97
N LYS A 27 18.74 -0.06 15.10
CA LYS A 27 17.27 -0.07 15.16
C LYS A 27 16.59 0.95 14.24
N ALA A 28 17.22 2.10 13.98
CA ALA A 28 16.68 3.11 13.08
C ALA A 28 16.81 2.64 11.63
N VAL A 29 17.96 2.06 11.27
CA VAL A 29 18.20 1.48 9.94
C VAL A 29 17.21 0.35 9.65
N SER A 30 17.03 -0.58 10.60
CA SER A 30 16.06 -1.68 10.45
C SER A 30 14.62 -1.19 10.28
N LEU A 31 14.23 -0.16 11.05
CA LEU A 31 12.90 0.44 10.95
C LEU A 31 12.69 1.10 9.58
N LEU A 32 13.67 1.89 9.13
CA LEU A 32 13.64 2.56 7.84
C LEU A 32 13.59 1.56 6.69
N ASP A 33 14.39 0.49 6.75
CA ASP A 33 14.41 -0.58 5.73
C ASP A 33 13.05 -1.26 5.61
N THR A 34 12.43 -1.62 6.74
CA THR A 34 11.09 -2.22 6.77
C THR A 34 10.03 -1.27 6.16
N ALA A 35 10.12 0.03 6.47
CA ALA A 35 9.22 1.03 5.91
C ALA A 35 9.40 1.18 4.39
N CYS A 36 10.65 1.24 3.93
CA CYS A 36 11.01 1.31 2.51
C CYS A 36 10.52 0.07 1.74
N ALA A 37 10.69 -1.12 2.30
CA ALA A 37 10.19 -2.36 1.71
C ALA A 37 8.67 -2.32 1.53
N ARG A 38 7.93 -1.84 2.53
CA ARG A 38 6.47 -1.70 2.43
C ARG A 38 6.06 -0.71 1.34
N VAL A 39 6.76 0.42 1.23
CA VAL A 39 6.52 1.40 0.16
C VAL A 39 6.80 0.78 -1.21
N ALA A 40 7.94 0.10 -1.38
CA ALA A 40 8.28 -0.57 -2.64
C ALA A 40 7.21 -1.58 -3.08
N ILE A 41 6.72 -2.40 -2.15
CA ILE A 41 5.64 -3.36 -2.41
C ILE A 41 4.36 -2.60 -2.84
N SER A 42 4.00 -1.53 -2.12
CA SER A 42 2.78 -0.77 -2.43
C SER A 42 2.83 -0.03 -3.78
N GLN A 43 4.02 0.34 -4.26
CA GLN A 43 4.18 1.03 -5.56
C GLN A 43 3.78 0.16 -6.74
N HIS A 44 3.80 -1.16 -6.60
CA HIS A 44 3.40 -2.11 -7.64
C HIS A 44 1.95 -2.60 -7.47
N ALA A 45 1.25 -2.20 -6.40
CA ALA A 45 -0.11 -2.60 -6.14
C ALA A 45 -1.11 -1.64 -6.80
N THR A 46 -2.19 -2.18 -7.34
CA THR A 46 -3.36 -1.38 -7.75
C THR A 46 -3.97 -0.75 -6.49
N PRO A 47 -4.24 0.57 -6.46
CA PRO A 47 -4.91 1.19 -5.33
C PRO A 47 -6.27 0.53 -5.05
N ALA A 48 -6.59 0.31 -3.77
CA ALA A 48 -7.82 -0.39 -3.37
C ALA A 48 -9.08 0.26 -3.95
N GLU A 49 -9.14 1.60 -3.98
CA GLU A 49 -10.27 2.35 -4.57
C GLU A 49 -10.43 2.06 -6.07
N VAL A 50 -9.32 1.90 -6.80
CA VAL A 50 -9.33 1.55 -8.22
C VAL A 50 -9.83 0.12 -8.39
N GLU A 51 -9.34 -0.81 -7.57
CA GLU A 51 -9.78 -2.20 -7.60
C GLU A 51 -11.28 -2.34 -7.33
N ASP A 52 -11.81 -1.60 -6.36
CA ASP A 52 -13.24 -1.60 -6.03
C ASP A 52 -14.10 -1.06 -7.18
N ILE A 53 -13.66 0.03 -7.84
CA ILE A 53 -14.36 0.57 -9.02
C ILE A 53 -14.30 -0.44 -10.17
N MET A 54 -13.16 -1.07 -10.42
CA MET A 54 -13.04 -2.09 -11.47
C MET A 54 -13.96 -3.27 -11.21
N ARG A 55 -14.01 -3.76 -9.97
CA ARG A 55 -14.91 -4.85 -9.55
C ARG A 55 -16.37 -4.47 -9.76
N ARG A 56 -16.75 -3.23 -9.41
CA ARG A 56 -18.11 -2.73 -9.62
C ARG A 56 -18.45 -2.59 -11.11
N ARG A 57 -17.53 -2.10 -11.94
CA ARG A 57 -17.71 -2.02 -13.39
C ARG A 57 -17.91 -3.41 -13.99
N GLN A 58 -17.10 -4.38 -13.59
CA GLN A 58 -17.22 -5.76 -14.06
C GLN A 58 -18.58 -6.37 -13.71
N ALA A 59 -19.09 -6.13 -12.49
CA ALA A 59 -20.42 -6.59 -12.09
C ALA A 59 -21.53 -6.00 -12.99
N LEU A 60 -21.47 -4.70 -13.28
CA LEU A 60 -22.43 -4.02 -14.15
C LEU A 60 -22.34 -4.51 -15.61
N GLU A 61 -21.14 -4.81 -16.11
CA GLU A 61 -20.95 -5.37 -17.45
C GLU A 61 -21.58 -6.76 -17.58
N VAL A 62 -21.46 -7.58 -16.53
CA VAL A 62 -22.12 -8.89 -16.45
C VAL A 62 -23.64 -8.73 -16.43
N GLU A 63 -24.17 -7.86 -15.58
CA GLU A 63 -25.61 -7.58 -15.48
C GLU A 63 -26.18 -7.10 -16.83
N ARG A 64 -25.52 -6.14 -17.47
CA ARG A 64 -25.91 -5.64 -18.79
C ARG A 64 -25.92 -6.75 -19.85
N GLY A 65 -24.94 -7.67 -19.79
CA GLY A 65 -24.88 -8.82 -20.69
C GLY A 65 -26.03 -9.82 -20.50
N ILE A 66 -26.54 -9.97 -19.27
CA ILE A 66 -27.72 -10.79 -18.98
C ILE A 66 -28.97 -10.14 -19.58
N ILE A 67 -29.21 -8.86 -19.27
CA ILE A 67 -30.37 -8.10 -19.77
C ILE A 67 -30.41 -8.11 -21.30
N GLY A 68 -29.26 -7.92 -21.96
CA GLY A 68 -29.18 -7.95 -23.41
C GLY A 68 -29.54 -9.30 -24.04
N ARG A 69 -29.27 -10.41 -23.35
CA ARG A 69 -29.68 -11.75 -23.81
C ARG A 69 -31.18 -11.98 -23.61
N GLU A 70 -31.73 -11.53 -22.49
CA GLU A 70 -33.17 -11.64 -22.20
C GLU A 70 -34.01 -10.82 -23.18
N ALA A 71 -33.55 -9.62 -23.56
CA ALA A 71 -34.25 -8.74 -24.51
C ALA A 71 -34.21 -9.23 -25.97
N ALA A 72 -33.33 -10.19 -26.29
CA ALA A 72 -33.19 -10.77 -27.63
C ALA A 72 -34.05 -12.03 -27.86
N ILE A 73 -34.76 -12.49 -26.82
CA ILE A 73 -35.72 -13.60 -26.83
C ILE A 73 -37.13 -13.02 -26.94
#